data_AF-A0A9P6J759-F1
#
_entry.id   AF-A0A9P6J759-F1
#
_cell.length_a   1.000
_cell.length_b   1.000
_cell.length_c   1.000
_cell.angle_alpha   90.00
_cell.angle_beta   90.00
_cell.angle_gamma   90.00
#
_symmetry.space_group_name_H-M   'P 1'
#
loop_
_entity.id
_entity.type
_entity.pdbx_description
1 polymer ?
#
loop_
_entity_poly.entity_id
_entity_poly.type
_entity_poly.pdbx_seq_one_letter_code
_entity_poly.pdbx_strand_id
1 'polypeptide(L)'
;MTLRRFPWRIPKADQDPSFQAFAKPDGTGKLRLLKLMPRESRPIMSRILEMDPRRRVLITDVLEDPWVKNVDHCTVDYMSPHHPHHLGDDGTICANPNEGITVLPPSVHGSESGRSFDVTPMASGPNTPVSEKPPSVLPQYGFAG
;
A
#
# COMPACT_ATOMS: atom_id res chain seq x y z
N MET A 1 -15.87 10.23 17.17
CA MET A 1 -14.61 10.69 16.55
C MET A 1 -13.72 9.48 16.39
N THR A 2 -13.59 8.94 15.19
CA THR A 2 -12.72 7.80 14.90
C THR A 2 -11.48 8.33 14.17
N LEU A 3 -10.30 7.88 14.57
CA LEU A 3 -9.05 8.24 13.93
C LEU A 3 -9.06 7.83 12.44
N ARG A 4 -8.98 8.79 11.52
CA ARG A 4 -8.92 8.49 10.07
C ARG A 4 -7.51 8.19 9.56
N ARG A 5 -6.53 8.87 10.15
CA ARG A 5 -5.11 8.75 9.82
C ARG A 5 -4.33 8.85 11.11
N PHE A 6 -3.20 8.16 11.13
CA PHE A 6 -2.31 8.22 12.27
C PHE A 6 -1.72 9.65 12.42
N PRO A 7 -1.60 10.23 13.64
CA PRO A 7 -1.28 11.66 13.79
C PRO A 7 0.15 12.07 13.41
N TRP A 8 1.09 11.12 13.35
CA TRP A 8 2.47 11.35 12.94
C TRP A 8 2.81 10.54 11.69
N ARG A 9 3.78 11.05 10.93
CA ARG A 9 4.34 10.36 9.76
C ARG A 9 5.67 9.68 10.11
N ILE A 10 6.45 10.28 11.00
CA ILE A 10 7.80 9.81 11.35
C ILE A 10 7.86 9.57 12.86
N PRO A 11 8.28 8.37 13.32
CA PRO A 11 8.43 8.07 14.74
C PRO A 11 9.76 8.63 15.29
N LYS A 12 10.01 9.93 15.12
CA LYS A 12 11.20 10.64 15.63
C LYS A 12 10.77 11.93 16.30
N ALA A 13 11.04 12.04 17.60
CA ALA A 13 10.56 13.17 18.41
C ALA A 13 11.13 14.52 17.93
N ASP A 14 12.35 14.51 17.38
CA ASP A 14 13.01 15.71 16.88
C ASP A 14 12.48 16.17 15.52
N GLN A 15 11.82 15.28 14.77
CA GLN A 15 11.40 15.54 13.38
C GLN A 15 9.89 15.72 13.23
N ASP A 16 9.09 15.14 14.14
CA ASP A 16 7.62 15.16 14.06
C ASP A 16 7.02 15.63 15.40
N PRO A 17 6.43 16.85 15.46
CA PRO A 17 5.81 17.38 16.67
C PRO A 17 4.65 16.51 17.20
N SER A 18 3.94 15.80 16.32
CA SER A 18 2.85 14.91 16.72
C SER A 18 3.40 13.67 17.43
N PHE A 19 4.53 13.13 16.95
CA PHE A 19 5.20 12.04 17.64
C PHE A 19 5.86 12.52 18.95
N GLN A 20 6.46 13.71 18.95
CA GLN A 20 7.00 14.32 20.17
C GLN A 20 5.93 14.42 21.26
N ALA A 21 4.73 14.90 20.91
CA ALA A 21 3.61 14.99 21.84
C ALA A 21 3.19 13.62 22.40
N PHE A 22 3.25 12.57 21.58
CA PHE A 22 2.98 11.21 21.99
C PHE A 22 4.05 10.63 22.93
N ALA A 23 5.31 10.88 22.64
CA ALA A 23 6.47 10.33 23.37
C ALA A 23 6.74 11.02 24.72
N LYS A 24 5.94 12.02 25.12
CA LYS A 24 6.10 12.68 26.41
C LYS A 24 5.91 11.69 27.57
N PRO A 25 6.76 11.74 28.61
CA PRO A 25 6.72 10.79 29.72
C PRO A 25 5.50 10.97 30.63
N ASP A 26 4.79 12.09 30.52
CA ASP A 26 3.57 12.39 31.26
C ASP A 26 2.38 11.51 30.81
N GLY A 27 2.52 10.76 29.71
CA GLY A 27 1.49 9.85 29.17
C GLY A 27 0.26 10.56 28.60
N THR A 28 0.23 11.90 28.60
CA THR A 28 -0.94 12.68 28.19
C THR A 28 -1.18 12.55 26.69
N GLY A 29 -0.11 12.58 25.88
CA GLY A 29 -0.17 12.36 24.44
C GLY A 29 -0.67 10.97 24.06
N LYS A 30 -0.12 9.92 24.70
CA LYS A 30 -0.58 8.53 24.52
C LYS A 30 -2.08 8.39 24.82
N LEU A 31 -2.55 8.95 25.94
CA LEU A 31 -3.96 8.89 26.31
C LEU A 31 -4.86 9.65 25.32
N ARG A 32 -4.43 10.83 24.83
CA ARG A 32 -5.19 11.61 23.83
C ARG A 32 -5.34 10.83 22.53
N LEU A 33 -4.29 10.17 22.06
CA LEU A 33 -4.35 9.30 20.87
C LEU A 33 -5.33 8.14 21.08
N LEU A 34 -5.21 7.40 22.18
CA LEU A 34 -6.07 6.26 22.47
C LEU A 34 -7.56 6.67 22.59
N LYS A 35 -7.85 7.88 23.04
CA LYS A 35 -9.22 8.41 23.10
C LYS A 35 -9.88 8.57 21.71
N LEU A 36 -9.10 8.67 20.64
CA LEU A 36 -9.59 8.72 19.25
C LEU A 36 -9.92 7.33 18.68
N MET A 37 -9.57 6.26 19.41
CA MET A 37 -9.83 4.88 19.04
C MET A 37 -11.09 4.34 19.74
N PRO A 38 -11.74 3.30 19.16
CA PRO A 38 -12.83 2.56 19.81
C PRO A 38 -12.44 2.11 21.22
N ARG A 39 -13.40 2.12 22.16
CA ARG A 39 -13.11 1.81 23.57
C ARG A 39 -12.48 0.42 23.74
N GLU A 40 -13.03 -0.58 23.05
CA GLU A 40 -12.60 -1.98 23.11
C GLU A 40 -11.19 -2.21 22.58
N SER A 41 -10.72 -1.42 21.62
CA SER A 41 -9.38 -1.59 21.03
C SER A 41 -8.26 -0.91 21.83
N ARG A 42 -8.60 0.01 22.74
CA ARG A 42 -7.60 0.79 23.50
C ARG A 42 -6.61 -0.07 24.29
N PRO A 43 -7.02 -1.15 24.98
CA PRO A 43 -6.09 -1.96 25.75
C PRO A 43 -4.99 -2.56 24.86
N ILE A 44 -5.36 -3.17 23.73
CA ILE A 44 -4.39 -3.80 22.84
C ILE A 44 -3.55 -2.76 22.09
N MET A 45 -4.17 -1.67 21.60
CA MET A 45 -3.46 -0.59 20.90
C MET A 45 -2.43 0.10 21.80
N SER A 46 -2.70 0.24 23.10
CA SER A 46 -1.74 0.79 24.07
C SER A 46 -0.47 -0.05 24.18
N ARG A 47 -0.58 -1.39 24.04
CA ARG A 47 0.55 -2.31 24.09
C ARG A 47 1.28 -2.40 22.75
N ILE A 48 0.56 -2.29 21.63
CA ILE A 48 1.15 -2.22 20.28
C ILE A 48 2.01 -0.96 20.14
N LEU A 49 1.51 0.18 20.62
CA LEU A 49 2.19 1.47 20.55
C LEU A 49 3.16 1.71 21.71
N GLU A 50 3.68 0.65 22.33
CA GLU A 50 4.69 0.78 23.37
C GLU A 50 6.02 1.27 22.79
N MET A 51 6.61 2.29 23.42
CA MET A 51 7.83 2.96 22.95
C MET A 51 9.05 2.06 23.11
N ASP A 52 9.15 1.37 24.25
CA ASP A 52 10.20 0.39 24.49
C ASP A 52 9.89 -0.91 23.72
N PRO A 53 10.71 -1.29 22.72
CA PRO A 53 10.47 -2.49 21.93
C PRO A 53 10.52 -3.77 22.77
N ARG A 54 11.24 -3.78 23.91
CA ARG A 54 11.33 -4.96 24.79
C ARG A 54 10.04 -5.22 25.56
N ARG A 55 9.22 -4.17 25.73
CA ARG A 55 7.94 -4.22 26.44
C ARG A 55 6.75 -4.24 25.49
N ARG A 56 6.99 -4.13 24.19
CA ARG A 56 5.96 -4.15 23.15
C ARG A 56 5.36 -5.55 23.05
N VAL A 57 4.05 -5.60 22.89
CA VAL A 57 3.31 -6.85 22.76
C VAL A 57 3.79 -7.65 21.54
N LEU A 58 3.82 -8.97 21.69
CA LEU A 58 4.16 -9.89 20.60
C LEU A 58 2.95 -10.13 19.71
N ILE A 59 3.20 -10.48 18.45
CA ILE A 59 2.12 -10.74 17.49
C ILE A 59 1.21 -11.89 17.93
N THR A 60 1.77 -12.93 18.58
CA THR A 60 1.00 -14.04 19.14
C THR A 60 -0.04 -13.54 20.14
N ASP A 61 0.34 -12.65 21.04
CA ASP A 61 -0.55 -12.10 22.06
C ASP A 61 -1.57 -11.12 21.45
N VAL A 62 -1.20 -10.43 20.36
CA VAL A 62 -2.13 -9.58 19.61
C VAL A 62 -3.23 -10.40 18.96
N LEU A 63 -2.89 -11.53 18.34
CA LEU A 63 -3.87 -12.43 17.71
C LEU A 63 -4.76 -13.11 18.74
N GLU A 64 -4.27 -13.28 19.97
CA GLU A 64 -5.06 -13.85 21.06
C GLU A 64 -6.02 -12.86 21.73
N ASP A 65 -5.89 -11.56 21.47
CA ASP A 65 -6.69 -10.50 22.08
C ASP A 65 -8.19 -10.62 21.70
N PRO A 66 -9.12 -10.50 22.67
CA PRO A 66 -10.55 -10.66 22.41
C PRO A 66 -11.12 -9.66 21.40
N TRP A 67 -10.62 -8.43 21.36
CA TRP A 67 -11.11 -7.45 20.39
C TRP A 67 -10.61 -7.80 18.99
N VAL A 68 -9.33 -8.17 18.85
CA VAL A 68 -8.72 -8.56 17.57
C VAL A 68 -9.39 -9.79 16.98
N LYS A 69 -9.63 -10.83 17.79
CA LYS A 69 -10.28 -12.08 17.35
C LYS A 69 -11.69 -11.89 16.78
N ASN A 70 -12.40 -10.88 17.26
CA ASN A 70 -13.79 -10.61 16.88
C ASN A 70 -13.90 -9.67 15.66
N VAL A 71 -12.77 -9.23 15.06
CA VAL A 71 -12.80 -8.42 13.85
C VAL A 71 -13.14 -9.31 12.65
N ASP A 72 -14.28 -9.02 12.01
CA ASP A 72 -14.70 -9.66 10.77
C ASP A 72 -13.73 -9.34 9.64
N HIS A 73 -13.21 -10.37 8.99
CA HIS A 73 -12.20 -10.27 7.93
C HIS A 73 -12.36 -11.42 6.94
N CYS A 74 -11.81 -11.24 5.74
CA CYS A 74 -11.83 -12.28 4.72
C CYS A 74 -10.85 -13.39 5.04
N THR A 75 -11.22 -14.60 4.67
CA THR A 75 -10.36 -15.77 4.64
C THR A 75 -10.47 -16.44 3.27
N VAL A 76 -9.70 -17.51 3.05
CA VAL A 76 -9.71 -18.24 1.78
C VAL A 76 -11.10 -18.77 1.42
N ASP A 77 -11.90 -19.13 2.43
CA ASP A 77 -13.22 -19.75 2.25
C ASP A 77 -14.39 -18.83 2.66
N TYR A 78 -14.10 -17.59 3.06
CA TYR A 78 -15.13 -16.66 3.57
C TYR A 78 -14.84 -15.22 3.19
N MET A 79 -15.79 -14.60 2.49
CA MET A 79 -15.81 -13.17 2.19
C MET A 79 -16.75 -12.44 3.14
N SER A 80 -16.19 -11.54 3.94
CA SER A 80 -17.00 -10.73 4.87
C SER A 80 -17.87 -9.72 4.11
N PRO A 81 -19.18 -9.60 4.41
CA PRO A 81 -20.06 -8.63 3.76
C PRO A 81 -19.90 -7.20 4.30
N HIS A 82 -19.10 -6.99 5.35
CA HIS A 82 -19.04 -5.73 6.10
C HIS A 82 -17.91 -4.78 5.66
N HIS A 83 -17.21 -5.07 4.56
CA HIS A 83 -16.19 -4.17 4.00
C HIS A 83 -16.08 -4.33 2.48
N PRO A 84 -15.55 -3.31 1.77
CA PRO A 84 -15.37 -3.38 0.33
C PRO A 84 -14.23 -4.34 -0.04
N HIS A 85 -14.50 -5.24 -0.98
CA HIS A 85 -13.50 -6.13 -1.56
C HIS A 85 -12.90 -5.46 -2.80
N HIS A 86 -11.58 -5.44 -2.88
CA HIS A 86 -10.88 -4.94 -4.06
C HIS A 86 -10.48 -6.07 -5.03
N LEU A 87 -10.48 -7.32 -4.57
CA LEU A 87 -10.12 -8.51 -5.34
C LEU A 87 -11.13 -9.63 -5.02
N GLY A 88 -11.77 -10.19 -6.04
CA GLY A 88 -12.65 -11.35 -5.94
C GLY A 88 -11.91 -12.68 -6.00
N ASP A 89 -12.59 -13.77 -5.66
CA ASP A 89 -12.04 -15.13 -5.53
C ASP A 89 -11.47 -15.70 -6.84
N ASP A 90 -11.92 -15.18 -7.98
CA ASP A 90 -11.53 -15.50 -9.34
C ASP A 90 -10.55 -14.47 -9.96
N GLY A 91 -10.08 -13.50 -9.16
CA GLY A 91 -9.31 -12.37 -9.64
C GLY A 91 -10.16 -11.27 -10.28
N THR A 92 -11.49 -11.37 -10.26
CA THR A 92 -12.38 -10.32 -10.75
C THR A 92 -12.59 -9.25 -9.68
N ILE A 93 -12.59 -7.97 -10.06
CA ILE A 93 -12.97 -6.88 -9.15
C ILE A 93 -14.49 -6.99 -8.90
N CYS A 94 -14.89 -7.41 -7.70
CA CYS A 94 -16.30 -7.43 -7.31
C CYS A 94 -16.78 -5.98 -7.10
N ALA A 95 -17.54 -5.47 -8.05
CA ALA A 95 -18.27 -4.22 -7.88
C ALA A 95 -19.24 -4.34 -6.69
N ASN A 96 -19.22 -3.36 -5.79
CA ASN A 96 -20.23 -3.26 -4.74
C ASN A 96 -21.65 -3.29 -5.35
N PRO A 97 -22.66 -3.90 -4.70
CA PRO A 97 -24.02 -4.00 -5.23
C PRO A 97 -24.75 -2.67 -5.46
N ASN A 98 -24.21 -1.55 -4.94
CA ASN A 98 -24.89 -0.24 -4.94
C ASN A 98 -24.23 0.83 -5.81
N GLU A 99 -23.14 0.54 -6.50
CA GLU A 99 -22.60 1.44 -7.50
C GLU A 99 -22.24 0.60 -8.72
N GLY A 100 -22.96 0.82 -9.82
CA GLY A 100 -22.69 0.16 -11.08
C GLY A 100 -21.25 0.43 -11.50
N ILE A 101 -20.39 -0.58 -11.35
CA ILE A 101 -19.09 -0.61 -12.00
C ILE A 101 -19.26 -1.44 -13.26
N THR A 102 -19.29 -0.76 -14.40
CA THR A 102 -19.13 -1.41 -15.70
C THR A 102 -17.68 -1.88 -15.80
N VAL A 103 -17.44 -3.18 -15.60
CA VAL A 103 -16.16 -3.81 -15.95
C VAL A 103 -16.44 -4.73 -17.14
N LEU A 104 -15.79 -4.42 -18.26
CA LEU A 104 -15.76 -5.26 -19.47
C LEU A 104 -15.18 -6.64 -19.11
N PRO A 105 -15.74 -7.74 -19.65
CA PRO A 105 -15.26 -9.07 -19.33
C PRO A 105 -13.81 -9.28 -19.82
N PRO A 106 -12.99 -10.07 -19.09
CA PRO A 106 -11.69 -10.48 -19.56
C PRO A 106 -11.87 -11.41 -20.77
N SER A 107 -11.26 -11.04 -21.89
CA SER A 107 -11.28 -11.83 -23.12
C SER A 107 -10.53 -13.14 -22.88
N VAL A 108 -11.27 -14.22 -22.59
CA VAL A 108 -10.73 -15.57 -22.47
C VAL A 108 -10.54 -16.19 -23.86
N HIS A 109 -9.28 -16.47 -24.15
CA HIS A 109 -8.68 -17.34 -25.17
C HIS A 109 -9.55 -17.94 -26.31
N GLY A 110 -9.05 -17.73 -27.53
CA GLY A 110 -8.83 -18.83 -28.48
C GLY A 110 -9.93 -19.10 -29.50
N SER A 111 -9.88 -18.40 -30.64
CA SER A 111 -10.34 -18.96 -31.92
C SER A 111 -9.34 -18.59 -33.01
N GLU A 112 -8.61 -19.60 -33.48
CA GLU A 112 -7.84 -19.56 -34.71
C GLU A 112 -8.78 -19.23 -35.88
N SER A 113 -8.58 -18.10 -36.54
CA SER A 113 -9.01 -17.93 -37.93
C SER A 113 -8.16 -16.84 -38.59
N GLY A 114 -7.51 -17.24 -39.67
CA GLY A 114 -6.42 -16.56 -40.37
C GLY A 114 -6.55 -15.05 -40.56
N ARG A 115 -5.40 -14.39 -40.42
CA ARG A 115 -5.15 -13.11 -41.10
C ARG A 115 -3.79 -13.19 -41.78
N SER A 116 -3.86 -12.99 -43.09
CA SER A 116 -2.81 -13.10 -44.09
C SER A 116 -1.54 -12.32 -43.72
N PHE A 117 -0.41 -12.96 -43.99
CA PHE A 117 0.89 -12.31 -44.10
C PHE A 117 0.87 -11.37 -45.31
N ASP A 118 0.89 -10.06 -45.08
CA ASP A 118 1.31 -9.11 -46.10
C ASP A 118 2.79 -8.78 -45.88
N VAL A 119 3.61 -9.55 -46.60
CA VAL A 119 5.04 -9.30 -46.80
C VAL A 119 5.17 -8.10 -47.74
N THR A 120 5.69 -6.98 -47.24
CA THR A 120 6.11 -5.86 -48.12
C THR A 120 7.54 -6.11 -48.58
N PRO A 121 7.84 -6.12 -49.89
CA PRO A 121 9.19 -6.41 -50.39
C PRO A 121 10.11 -5.18 -50.36
N MET A 122 11.39 -5.43 -50.09
CA MET A 122 12.48 -4.46 -50.18
C MET A 122 12.86 -4.12 -51.63
N ALA A 123 13.23 -2.86 -51.86
CA ALA A 123 14.09 -2.46 -52.97
C ALA A 123 15.16 -1.44 -52.50
N SER A 124 16.41 -1.91 -52.55
CA SER A 124 17.68 -1.27 -52.96
C SER A 124 18.01 0.20 -52.60
N GLY A 125 19.15 0.39 -51.91
CA GLY A 125 19.73 1.66 -51.39
C GLY A 125 20.40 2.59 -52.44
N PRO A 126 21.56 3.26 -52.21
CA PRO A 126 22.52 3.19 -51.08
C PRO A 126 23.05 4.54 -50.53
N ASN A 127 23.66 4.52 -49.34
CA ASN A 127 25.03 5.01 -49.01
C ASN A 127 25.20 5.48 -47.54
N THR A 128 26.10 4.76 -46.86
CA THR A 128 26.88 5.02 -45.63
C THR A 128 27.75 6.29 -45.71
N PRO A 129 28.36 6.86 -44.62
CA PRO A 129 29.02 6.19 -43.48
C PRO A 129 28.75 6.76 -42.06
N VAL A 130 28.60 5.92 -41.03
CA VAL A 130 29.61 5.46 -40.02
C VAL A 130 30.26 6.58 -39.19
N SER A 131 29.99 6.59 -37.87
CA SER A 131 30.96 6.78 -36.77
C SER A 131 30.23 6.62 -35.41
N GLU A 132 30.27 5.45 -34.76
CA GLU A 132 31.17 5.05 -33.66
C GLU A 132 30.92 5.68 -32.25
N LYS A 133 30.15 4.94 -31.43
CA LYS A 133 30.38 4.52 -30.01
C LYS A 133 30.68 5.57 -28.86
N PRO A 134 30.68 5.18 -27.55
CA PRO A 134 29.94 5.84 -26.45
C PRO A 134 30.89 6.27 -25.28
N PRO A 135 30.54 6.14 -23.99
CA PRO A 135 29.65 6.91 -23.11
C PRO A 135 30.42 7.76 -22.04
N SER A 136 29.69 8.37 -21.08
CA SER A 136 30.14 8.96 -19.79
C SER A 136 30.92 10.29 -19.90
N VAL A 137 30.63 11.36 -19.13
CA VAL A 137 30.85 11.55 -17.68
C VAL A 137 30.16 12.87 -17.23
N LEU A 138 29.44 12.87 -16.09
CA LEU A 138 29.10 14.05 -15.26
C LEU A 138 30.24 14.29 -14.24
N PRO A 139 30.28 15.37 -13.42
CA PRO A 139 29.92 16.78 -13.60
C PRO A 139 31.12 17.70 -13.23
N GLN A 140 31.09 19.00 -13.55
CA GLN A 140 31.93 19.97 -12.85
C GLN A 140 31.11 21.18 -12.36
N TYR A 141 31.12 21.33 -11.04
CA TYR A 141 30.74 22.54 -10.31
C TYR A 141 31.67 23.69 -10.69
N GLY A 142 31.10 24.85 -11.01
CA GLY A 142 31.81 26.10 -11.21
C GLY A 142 31.23 27.21 -10.33
N PHE A 143 31.97 27.55 -9.29
CA PHE A 143 31.80 28.68 -8.39
C PHE A 143 32.56 29.88 -8.97
N ALA A 144 31.93 31.05 -9.08
CA ALA A 144 32.50 32.41 -9.15
C ALA A 144 31.37 33.34 -9.64
N GLY A 145 31.13 34.54 -9.14
CA GLY A 145 31.76 35.41 -8.15
C GLY A 145 30.94 36.70 -8.14
#